data_AF-A0A1V3XD09-F1
#
_entry.id   AF-A0A1V3XD09-F1
#
_cell.length_a   1.000
_cell.length_b   1.000
_cell.length_c   1.000
_cell.angle_alpha   90.00
_cell.angle_beta   90.00
_cell.angle_gamma   90.00
#
_symmetry.space_group_name_H-M   'P 1'
#
loop_
_entity.id
_entity.type
_entity.pdbx_description
1 polymer ?
#
loop_
_entity_poly.entity_id
_entity_poly.type
_entity_poly.pdbx_seq_one_letter_code
_entity_poly.pdbx_strand_id
1 'polypeptide(L)'
;MTRARADADPIRLVWTLYEVAICSGALGKPDYGLPAAQEAVTLADSTGNPTARSMAYFSLGYLLKRSEPVRATALFDQAAELAAAVQNFWHSGTALMSAAATRAVHGDPIEAARMFIEVLDHWDRVGDWFEQGAALRYITRLLLRLGADDDAAFLHCAFIKAGMPSPLRDEQLETLVDRLGANRFEAHRVSVSDSAAMVARARSSLHRFVTPPA
;
A
#
# COMPACT_ATOMS: atom_id res chain seq x y z
N MET A 1 -19.27 -11.63 -15.94
CA MET A 1 -20.46 -11.30 -15.12
C MET A 1 -21.69 -12.10 -15.50
N THR A 2 -22.10 -12.12 -16.79
CA THR A 2 -23.32 -12.82 -17.25
C THR A 2 -23.40 -14.30 -16.84
N ARG A 3 -22.28 -15.04 -16.96
CA ARG A 3 -22.21 -16.46 -16.59
C ARG A 3 -22.30 -16.71 -15.07
N ALA A 4 -21.58 -15.92 -14.25
CA ALA A 4 -21.66 -16.04 -12.78
C ALA A 4 -23.07 -15.70 -12.24
N ARG A 5 -23.76 -14.72 -12.85
CA ARG A 5 -25.16 -14.42 -12.54
C ARG A 5 -26.10 -15.57 -12.94
N ALA A 6 -25.88 -16.17 -14.11
CA ALA A 6 -26.68 -17.29 -14.60
C ALA A 6 -26.49 -18.56 -13.76
N ASP A 7 -25.29 -18.81 -13.26
CA ASP A 7 -24.94 -19.97 -12.45
C ASP A 7 -25.33 -19.81 -10.96
N ALA A 8 -25.90 -18.64 -10.57
CA ALA A 8 -26.28 -18.29 -9.20
C ALA A 8 -25.18 -18.52 -8.15
N ASP A 9 -23.90 -18.33 -8.52
CA ASP A 9 -22.75 -18.47 -7.63
C ASP A 9 -22.36 -17.08 -7.07
N PRO A 10 -22.78 -16.73 -5.85
CA PRO A 10 -22.56 -15.41 -5.30
C PRO A 10 -21.09 -15.12 -5.03
N ILE A 11 -20.30 -16.14 -4.66
CA ILE A 11 -18.87 -15.98 -4.37
C ILE A 11 -18.11 -15.68 -5.67
N ARG A 12 -18.41 -16.43 -6.74
CA ARG A 12 -17.81 -16.20 -8.06
C ARG A 12 -18.21 -14.84 -8.64
N LEU A 13 -19.45 -14.40 -8.38
CA LEU A 13 -19.89 -13.06 -8.78
C LEU A 13 -19.15 -11.96 -8.01
N VAL A 14 -18.98 -12.09 -6.69
CA VAL A 14 -18.15 -11.18 -5.88
C VAL A 14 -16.74 -11.08 -6.45
N TRP A 15 -16.10 -12.21 -6.77
CA TRP A 15 -14.77 -12.20 -7.37
C TRP A 15 -14.75 -11.46 -8.72
N THR A 16 -15.75 -11.68 -9.57
CA THR A 16 -15.83 -10.98 -10.86
C THR A 16 -16.01 -9.46 -10.69
N LEU A 17 -16.82 -9.04 -9.72
CA LEU A 17 -17.05 -7.61 -9.41
C LEU A 17 -15.79 -6.97 -8.82
N TYR A 18 -15.09 -7.69 -7.95
CA TYR A 18 -13.77 -7.32 -7.42
C TYR A 18 -12.78 -7.03 -8.55
N GLU A 19 -12.63 -7.94 -9.52
CA GLU A 19 -11.68 -7.74 -10.63
C GLU A 19 -12.02 -6.50 -11.47
N VAL A 20 -13.31 -6.23 -11.71
CA VAL A 20 -13.74 -5.01 -12.42
C VAL A 20 -13.38 -3.75 -11.63
N ALA A 21 -13.60 -3.76 -10.31
CA ALA A 21 -13.27 -2.64 -9.45
C ALA A 21 -11.74 -2.38 -9.43
N ILE A 22 -10.93 -3.42 -9.26
CA ILE A 22 -9.46 -3.30 -9.28
C ILE A 22 -8.98 -2.77 -10.64
N CYS A 23 -9.44 -3.34 -11.76
CA CYS A 23 -9.09 -2.87 -13.09
C CYS A 23 -9.47 -1.39 -13.31
N SER A 24 -10.66 -0.99 -12.87
CA SER A 24 -11.14 0.39 -13.02
C SER A 24 -10.26 1.38 -12.25
N GLY A 25 -9.89 1.04 -11.00
CA GLY A 25 -8.98 1.86 -10.21
C GLY A 25 -7.55 1.89 -10.77
N ALA A 26 -7.05 0.76 -11.26
CA ALA A 26 -5.72 0.67 -11.89
C ALA A 26 -5.61 1.51 -13.18
N LEU A 27 -6.70 1.61 -13.94
CA LEU A 27 -6.80 2.48 -15.11
C LEU A 27 -7.01 3.97 -14.75
N GLY A 28 -7.03 4.31 -13.46
CA GLY A 28 -7.26 5.68 -12.99
C GLY A 28 -8.69 6.16 -13.19
N LYS A 29 -9.64 5.26 -13.38
CA LYS A 29 -11.06 5.58 -13.60
C LYS A 29 -11.95 4.95 -12.51
N PRO A 30 -11.79 5.37 -11.23
CA PRO A 30 -12.43 4.70 -10.10
C PRO A 30 -13.96 4.71 -10.19
N ASP A 31 -14.55 5.77 -10.74
CA ASP A 31 -16.01 5.93 -10.83
C ASP A 31 -16.70 4.81 -11.64
N TYR A 32 -16.03 4.24 -12.64
CA TYR A 32 -16.58 3.12 -13.42
C TYR A 32 -16.65 1.82 -12.62
N GLY A 33 -15.79 1.66 -11.61
CA GLY A 33 -15.73 0.47 -10.76
C GLY A 33 -16.60 0.56 -9.51
N LEU A 34 -17.02 1.76 -9.10
CA LEU A 34 -17.77 1.96 -7.85
C LEU A 34 -19.08 1.18 -7.78
N PRO A 35 -19.94 1.15 -8.81
CA PRO A 35 -21.16 0.34 -8.78
C PRO A 35 -20.86 -1.15 -8.59
N ALA A 36 -19.81 -1.66 -9.25
CA ALA A 36 -19.40 -3.06 -9.13
C ALA A 36 -18.87 -3.37 -7.73
N ALA A 37 -18.02 -2.51 -7.16
CA ALA A 37 -17.51 -2.70 -5.80
C ALA A 37 -18.63 -2.66 -4.75
N GLN A 38 -19.61 -1.76 -4.89
CA GLN A 38 -20.73 -1.65 -3.95
C GLN A 38 -21.68 -2.86 -4.05
N GLU A 39 -21.90 -3.38 -5.26
CA GLU A 39 -22.62 -4.64 -5.45
C GLU A 39 -21.84 -5.82 -4.83
N ALA A 40 -20.52 -5.86 -5.00
CA ALA A 40 -19.67 -6.91 -4.42
C ALA A 40 -19.81 -6.94 -2.89
N VAL A 41 -19.81 -5.79 -2.23
CA VAL A 41 -20.00 -5.68 -0.77
C VAL A 41 -21.35 -6.23 -0.35
N THR A 42 -22.43 -5.75 -0.98
CA THR A 42 -23.80 -6.19 -0.67
C THR A 42 -23.95 -7.71 -0.81
N LEU A 43 -23.39 -8.27 -1.88
CA LEU A 43 -23.44 -9.70 -2.14
C LEU A 43 -22.57 -10.48 -1.16
N ALA A 44 -21.32 -10.06 -0.94
CA ALA A 44 -20.41 -10.73 -0.01
C ALA A 44 -20.95 -10.77 1.41
N ASP A 45 -21.58 -9.69 1.87
CA ASP A 45 -22.22 -9.62 3.18
C ASP A 45 -23.30 -10.69 3.34
N SER A 46 -24.12 -10.92 2.31
CA SER A 46 -25.15 -11.98 2.31
C SER A 46 -24.59 -13.41 2.37
N THR A 47 -23.35 -13.63 1.90
CA THR A 47 -22.77 -14.99 1.85
C THR A 47 -22.21 -15.46 3.19
N GLY A 48 -21.87 -14.53 4.10
CA GLY A 48 -21.12 -14.84 5.31
C GLY A 48 -19.68 -15.31 5.07
N ASN A 49 -19.22 -15.39 3.81
CA ASN A 49 -17.90 -15.91 3.46
C ASN A 49 -16.80 -14.86 3.73
N PRO A 50 -15.83 -15.13 4.64
CA PRO A 50 -14.81 -14.15 4.99
C PRO A 50 -13.92 -13.72 3.81
N THR A 51 -13.57 -14.66 2.92
CA THR A 51 -12.78 -14.37 1.72
C THR A 51 -13.53 -13.41 0.79
N ALA A 52 -14.80 -13.69 0.50
CA ALA A 52 -15.62 -12.84 -0.36
C ALA A 52 -15.77 -11.42 0.22
N ARG A 53 -16.01 -11.32 1.52
CA ARG A 53 -16.13 -10.02 2.22
C ARG A 53 -14.82 -9.25 2.19
N SER A 54 -13.70 -9.92 2.47
CA SER A 54 -12.36 -9.31 2.41
C SER A 54 -12.09 -8.71 1.02
N MET A 55 -12.33 -9.46 -0.04
CA MET A 55 -12.11 -8.98 -1.41
C MET A 55 -13.02 -7.79 -1.72
N ALA A 56 -14.32 -7.90 -1.39
CA ALA A 56 -15.27 -6.83 -1.63
C ALA A 56 -14.88 -5.53 -0.89
N TYR A 57 -14.55 -5.61 0.40
CA TYR A 57 -14.13 -4.47 1.20
C TYR A 57 -12.82 -3.86 0.67
N PHE A 58 -11.85 -4.70 0.32
CA PHE A 58 -10.60 -4.23 -0.27
C PHE A 58 -10.84 -3.46 -1.58
N SER A 59 -11.65 -4.00 -2.50
CA SER A 59 -11.90 -3.33 -3.78
C SER A 59 -12.64 -2.01 -3.63
N LEU A 60 -13.62 -1.94 -2.71
CA LEU A 60 -14.31 -0.69 -2.42
C LEU A 60 -13.36 0.33 -1.78
N GLY A 61 -12.57 -0.08 -0.78
CA GLY A 61 -11.55 0.77 -0.16
C GLY A 61 -10.54 1.30 -1.19
N TYR A 62 -10.10 0.45 -2.12
CA TYR A 62 -9.17 0.82 -3.18
C TYR A 62 -9.69 1.94 -4.08
N LEU A 63 -10.99 1.93 -4.41
CA LEU A 63 -11.62 2.98 -5.21
C LEU A 63 -11.88 4.26 -4.40
N LEU A 64 -12.16 4.13 -3.10
CA LEU A 64 -12.52 5.24 -2.22
C LEU A 64 -11.33 5.97 -1.58
N LYS A 65 -10.12 5.39 -1.60
CA LYS A 65 -8.96 5.91 -0.84
C LYS A 65 -8.60 7.38 -1.07
N ARG A 66 -9.01 7.98 -2.19
CA ARG A 66 -8.80 9.41 -2.50
C ARG A 66 -10.00 10.29 -2.12
N SER A 67 -11.22 9.82 -2.34
CA SER A 67 -12.46 10.59 -2.13
C SER A 67 -12.98 10.49 -0.71
N GLU A 68 -12.90 9.31 -0.10
CA GLU A 68 -13.38 8.98 1.24
C GLU A 68 -12.29 8.22 2.04
N PRO A 69 -11.12 8.84 2.32
CA PRO A 69 -9.96 8.14 2.88
C PRO A 69 -10.23 7.46 4.23
N VAL A 70 -11.04 8.08 5.11
CA VAL A 70 -11.40 7.49 6.41
C VAL A 70 -12.19 6.19 6.23
N ARG A 71 -13.17 6.19 5.32
CA ARG A 71 -13.98 5.01 5.01
C ARG A 71 -13.14 3.93 4.32
N ALA A 72 -12.28 4.32 3.38
CA ALA A 72 -11.38 3.40 2.70
C ALA A 72 -10.43 2.70 3.67
N THR A 73 -9.86 3.44 4.61
CA THR A 73 -9.00 2.90 5.66
C THR A 73 -9.74 1.86 6.51
N ALA A 74 -10.95 2.17 6.98
CA ALA A 74 -11.76 1.22 7.75
C ALA A 74 -12.07 -0.06 6.95
N LEU A 75 -12.38 0.07 5.66
CA LEU A 75 -12.60 -1.08 4.76
C LEU A 75 -11.34 -1.93 4.59
N PHE A 76 -10.16 -1.31 4.48
CA PHE A 76 -8.90 -2.06 4.40
C PHE A 76 -8.57 -2.79 5.70
N ASP A 77 -8.80 -2.17 6.86
CA ASP A 77 -8.57 -2.82 8.16
C ASP A 77 -9.49 -4.06 8.29
N GLN A 78 -10.78 -3.91 7.97
CA GLN A 78 -11.73 -5.02 7.98
C GLN A 78 -11.36 -6.12 6.97
N ALA A 79 -10.89 -5.76 5.78
CA ALA A 79 -10.40 -6.73 4.81
C ALA A 79 -9.18 -7.49 5.34
N ALA A 80 -8.22 -6.80 5.96
CA ALA A 80 -7.03 -7.42 6.53
C ALA A 80 -7.40 -8.43 7.63
N GLU A 81 -8.32 -8.08 8.52
CA GLU A 81 -8.84 -8.94 9.59
C GLU A 81 -9.52 -10.20 9.03
N LEU A 82 -10.43 -10.03 8.06
CA LEU A 82 -11.14 -11.15 7.44
C LEU A 82 -10.21 -12.10 6.70
N ALA A 83 -9.24 -11.57 5.96
CA ALA A 83 -8.23 -12.36 5.27
C ALA A 83 -7.34 -13.13 6.26
N ALA A 84 -6.93 -12.48 7.36
CA ALA A 84 -6.13 -13.11 8.41
C ALA A 84 -6.89 -14.25 9.10
N ALA A 85 -8.19 -14.08 9.35
CA ALA A 85 -9.03 -15.09 10.00
C ALA A 85 -9.12 -16.40 9.21
N VAL A 86 -8.93 -16.36 7.89
CA VAL A 86 -8.86 -17.55 7.02
C VAL A 86 -7.43 -17.85 6.54
N GLN A 87 -6.42 -17.28 7.21
CA GLN A 87 -4.99 -17.49 6.94
C GLN A 87 -4.57 -17.16 5.50
N ASN A 88 -5.29 -16.26 4.83
CA ASN A 88 -4.87 -15.70 3.56
C ASN A 88 -3.89 -14.54 3.83
N PHE A 89 -2.66 -14.89 4.22
CA PHE A 89 -1.65 -13.93 4.64
C PHE A 89 -1.28 -12.94 3.55
N TRP A 90 -1.19 -13.42 2.30
CA TRP A 90 -0.89 -12.54 1.17
C TRP A 90 -1.95 -11.42 1.02
N HIS A 91 -3.23 -11.77 0.98
CA HIS A 91 -4.28 -10.75 0.85
C HIS A 91 -4.40 -9.85 2.09
N SER A 92 -4.18 -10.41 3.29
CA SER A 92 -4.14 -9.64 4.54
C SER A 92 -3.02 -8.60 4.53
N GLY A 93 -1.81 -8.99 4.07
CA GLY A 93 -0.67 -8.08 3.92
C GLY A 93 -0.94 -6.95 2.91
N THR A 94 -1.57 -7.26 1.77
CA THR A 94 -1.91 -6.24 0.76
C THR A 94 -2.93 -5.22 1.31
N ALA A 95 -3.93 -5.70 2.07
CA ALA A 95 -4.90 -4.85 2.73
C ALA A 95 -4.27 -3.96 3.81
N LEU A 96 -3.42 -4.53 4.68
CA LEU A 96 -2.66 -3.79 5.70
C LEU A 96 -1.79 -2.69 5.07
N MET A 97 -1.05 -3.03 4.01
CA MET A 97 -0.22 -2.06 3.29
C MET A 97 -1.06 -0.94 2.67
N SER A 98 -2.23 -1.25 2.12
CA SER A 98 -3.13 -0.25 1.53
C SER A 98 -3.71 0.69 2.59
N ALA A 99 -4.01 0.17 3.78
CA ALA A 99 -4.44 0.97 4.93
C ALA A 99 -3.34 1.93 5.39
N ALA A 100 -2.11 1.41 5.57
CA ALA A 100 -0.93 2.20 5.95
C ALA A 100 -0.62 3.30 4.91
N ALA A 101 -0.65 2.97 3.62
CA ALA A 101 -0.43 3.93 2.55
C ALA A 101 -1.50 5.02 2.48
N THR A 102 -2.76 4.68 2.76
CA THR A 102 -3.86 5.67 2.81
C THR A 102 -3.69 6.62 3.99
N ARG A 103 -3.36 6.10 5.18
CA ARG A 103 -3.06 6.92 6.37
C ARG A 103 -1.83 7.81 6.16
N ALA A 104 -0.79 7.31 5.47
CA ALA A 104 0.41 8.10 5.18
C ALA A 104 0.12 9.38 4.37
N VAL A 105 -0.90 9.34 3.52
CA VAL A 105 -1.28 10.47 2.66
C VAL A 105 -2.33 11.36 3.33
N HIS A 106 -3.35 10.76 3.96
CA HIS A 106 -4.58 11.43 4.38
C HIS A 106 -4.84 11.44 5.90
N GLY A 107 -4.04 10.72 6.68
CA GLY A 107 -4.19 10.59 8.13
C GLY A 107 -2.92 11.00 8.89
N ASP A 108 -2.73 10.40 10.07
CA ASP A 108 -1.54 10.61 10.89
C ASP A 108 -0.31 9.90 10.27
N PRO A 109 0.73 10.64 9.85
CA PRO A 109 1.92 10.05 9.26
C PRO A 109 2.76 9.24 10.25
N ILE A 110 2.66 9.49 11.56
CA ILE A 110 3.36 8.71 12.60
C ILE A 110 2.68 7.35 12.79
N GLU A 111 1.34 7.33 12.79
CA GLU A 111 0.60 6.07 12.82
C GLU A 111 0.87 5.24 11.56
N ALA A 112 0.91 5.89 10.39
CA ALA A 112 1.31 5.21 9.15
C ALA A 112 2.73 4.63 9.24
N ALA A 113 3.66 5.33 9.91
CA ALA A 113 5.02 4.82 10.14
C ALA A 113 5.03 3.56 11.01
N ARG A 114 4.21 3.49 12.07
CA ARG A 114 4.03 2.27 12.89
C ARG A 114 3.52 1.11 12.04
N MET A 115 2.46 1.35 11.29
CA MET A 115 1.88 0.32 10.43
C MET A 115 2.87 -0.16 9.35
N PHE A 116 3.68 0.73 8.78
CA PHE A 116 4.67 0.30 7.79
C PHE A 116 5.77 -0.57 8.37
N ILE A 117 6.11 -0.45 9.65
CA ILE A 117 7.02 -1.39 10.32
C ILE A 117 6.40 -2.80 10.30
N GLU A 118 5.11 -2.91 10.66
CA GLU A 118 4.37 -4.17 10.62
C GLU A 118 4.28 -4.75 9.19
N VAL A 119 4.07 -3.90 8.19
CA VAL A 119 4.06 -4.30 6.78
C VAL A 119 5.42 -4.85 6.33
N LEU A 120 6.52 -4.19 6.71
CA LEU A 120 7.87 -4.69 6.41
C LEU A 120 8.13 -6.04 7.08
N ASP A 121 7.67 -6.24 8.33
CA ASP A 121 7.76 -7.52 9.05
C ASP A 121 6.92 -8.62 8.43
N HIS A 122 5.72 -8.25 7.95
CA HIS A 122 4.82 -9.19 7.31
C HIS A 122 5.45 -9.75 6.02
N TRP A 123 5.89 -8.87 5.12
CA TRP A 123 6.41 -9.27 3.82
C TRP A 123 7.79 -9.95 3.90
N ASP A 124 8.62 -9.60 4.89
CA ASP A 124 9.86 -10.32 5.21
C ASP A 124 9.56 -11.77 5.62
N ARG A 125 8.53 -11.99 6.46
CA ARG A 125 8.12 -13.35 6.87
C ARG A 125 7.52 -14.17 5.74
N VAL A 126 6.74 -13.54 4.85
CA VAL A 126 6.15 -14.20 3.68
C VAL A 126 7.21 -14.47 2.60
N GLY A 127 8.29 -13.68 2.56
CA GLY A 127 9.34 -13.77 1.55
C GLY A 127 8.93 -13.17 0.20
N ASP A 128 7.94 -12.27 0.17
CA ASP A 128 7.46 -11.63 -1.06
C ASP A 128 8.20 -10.32 -1.31
N TRP A 129 9.30 -10.40 -2.08
CA TRP A 129 10.09 -9.23 -2.44
C TRP A 129 9.33 -8.23 -3.32
N PHE A 130 8.36 -8.68 -4.11
CA PHE A 130 7.59 -7.78 -4.96
C PHE A 130 6.72 -6.84 -4.10
N GLU A 131 6.00 -7.41 -3.14
CA GLU A 131 5.21 -6.64 -2.18
C GLU A 131 6.09 -5.84 -1.20
N GLN A 132 7.26 -6.37 -0.81
CA GLN A 132 8.27 -5.60 -0.06
C GLN A 132 8.70 -4.34 -0.82
N GLY A 133 8.96 -4.46 -2.12
CA GLY A 133 9.30 -3.33 -2.99
C GLY A 133 8.14 -2.32 -3.10
N ALA A 134 6.90 -2.78 -3.17
CA ALA A 134 5.72 -1.91 -3.13
C ALA A 134 5.63 -1.13 -1.81
N ALA A 135 5.88 -1.79 -0.66
CA ALA A 135 5.92 -1.14 0.64
C ALA A 135 7.02 -0.07 0.70
N LEU A 136 8.24 -0.40 0.26
CA LEU A 136 9.37 0.53 0.23
C LEU A 136 9.09 1.77 -0.64
N ARG A 137 8.33 1.62 -1.73
CA ARG A 137 7.88 2.76 -2.55
C ARG A 137 6.98 3.71 -1.77
N TYR A 138 6.03 3.20 -0.98
CA TYR A 138 5.18 4.03 -0.13
C TYR A 138 5.97 4.66 1.01
N ILE A 139 6.85 3.90 1.65
CA ILE A 139 7.70 4.37 2.75
C ILE A 139 8.63 5.49 2.28
N THR A 140 9.22 5.39 1.09
CA THR A 140 10.07 6.46 0.54
C THR A 140 9.32 7.79 0.45
N ARG A 141 8.05 7.76 0.01
CA ARG A 141 7.19 8.94 -0.06
C ARG A 141 6.79 9.47 1.32
N LEU A 142 6.57 8.57 2.29
CA LEU A 142 6.27 8.94 3.68
C LEU A 142 7.49 9.60 4.34
N LEU A 143 8.68 9.02 4.21
CA LEU A 143 9.92 9.58 4.76
C LEU A 143 10.20 10.97 4.21
N LEU A 144 9.96 11.19 2.91
CA LEU A 144 10.05 12.52 2.32
C LEU A 144 9.08 13.52 2.98
N ARG A 145 7.83 13.11 3.24
CA ARG A 145 6.82 13.95 3.93
C ARG A 145 7.18 14.21 5.39
N LEU A 146 7.84 13.26 6.04
CA LEU A 146 8.32 13.37 7.42
C LEU A 146 9.64 14.16 7.53
N GLY A 147 10.22 14.61 6.41
CA GLY A 147 11.48 15.35 6.39
C GLY A 147 12.74 14.49 6.60
N ALA A 148 12.63 13.16 6.52
CA ALA A 148 13.77 12.24 6.52
C ALA A 148 14.45 12.20 5.14
N ASP A 149 14.94 13.35 4.70
CA ASP A 149 15.41 13.57 3.33
C ASP A 149 16.60 12.66 2.95
N ASP A 150 17.53 12.41 3.88
CA ASP A 150 18.63 11.46 3.64
C ASP A 150 18.16 10.03 3.37
N ASP A 151 17.18 9.53 4.14
CA ASP A 151 16.68 8.16 3.96
C ASP A 151 15.79 8.06 2.72
N ALA A 152 15.01 9.11 2.43
CA ALA A 152 14.21 9.19 1.22
C ALA A 152 15.12 9.21 -0.03
N ALA A 153 16.23 9.96 -0.01
CA ALA A 153 17.22 9.99 -1.08
C ALA A 153 17.92 8.64 -1.25
N PHE A 154 18.36 8.02 -0.15
CA PHE A 154 18.95 6.68 -0.17
C PHE A 154 18.01 5.68 -0.85
N LEU A 155 16.75 5.60 -0.42
CA LEU A 155 15.78 4.68 -0.99
C LEU A 155 15.49 5.01 -2.46
N HIS A 156 15.28 6.28 -2.81
CA HIS A 156 15.07 6.69 -4.19
C HIS A 156 16.23 6.25 -5.10
N CYS A 157 17.48 6.55 -4.72
CA CYS A 157 18.65 6.16 -5.49
C CYS A 157 18.81 4.64 -5.60
N ALA A 158 18.53 3.90 -4.52
CA ALA A 158 18.54 2.44 -4.52
C ALA A 158 17.50 1.85 -5.49
N PHE A 159 16.30 2.43 -5.57
CA PHE A 159 15.27 2.03 -6.55
C PHE A 159 15.78 2.18 -7.99
N ILE A 160 16.33 3.35 -8.31
CA ILE A 160 16.84 3.64 -9.67
C ILE A 160 17.99 2.69 -10.03
N LYS A 161 18.93 2.46 -9.09
CA LYS A 161 20.07 1.57 -9.30
C LYS A 161 19.65 0.12 -9.53
N ALA A 162 18.58 -0.33 -8.86
CA ALA A 162 17.98 -1.64 -9.06
C ALA A 162 17.14 -1.75 -10.35
N GLY A 163 17.09 -0.70 -11.20
CA GLY A 163 16.30 -0.68 -12.42
C GLY A 163 14.78 -0.54 -12.19
N MET A 164 14.37 -0.19 -10.98
CA MET A 164 12.96 0.01 -10.65
C MET A 164 12.51 1.45 -10.95
N PRO A 165 11.22 1.68 -11.28
CA PRO A 165 10.71 3.03 -11.47
C PRO A 165 10.85 3.86 -10.20
N SER A 166 11.20 5.14 -10.36
CA SER A 166 11.33 6.10 -9.25
C SER A 166 10.13 5.99 -8.29
N PRO A 167 10.37 5.92 -6.97
CA PRO A 167 9.28 6.01 -6.01
C PRO A 167 8.72 7.43 -5.90
N LEU A 168 9.51 8.46 -6.24
CA LEU A 168 9.14 9.87 -6.13
C LEU A 168 8.69 10.42 -7.49
N ARG A 169 7.71 11.32 -7.49
CA ARG A 169 7.39 12.15 -8.66
C ARG A 169 8.48 13.20 -8.87
N ASP A 170 8.54 13.78 -10.06
CA ASP A 170 9.58 14.75 -10.43
C ASP A 170 9.59 15.96 -9.48
N GLU A 171 8.43 16.51 -9.13
CA GLU A 171 8.34 17.66 -8.20
C GLU A 171 8.82 17.29 -6.79
N GLN A 172 8.58 16.05 -6.38
CA GLN A 172 9.03 15.54 -5.09
C GLN A 172 10.55 15.33 -5.06
N LEU A 173 11.13 14.91 -6.19
CA LEU A 173 12.56 14.73 -6.36
C LEU A 173 13.30 16.06 -6.39
N GLU A 174 12.78 17.06 -7.11
CA GLU A 174 13.30 18.43 -7.11
C GLU A 174 13.32 18.99 -5.68
N THR A 175 12.18 18.92 -4.98
CA THR A 175 12.06 19.36 -3.58
C THR A 175 13.03 18.62 -2.65
N LEU A 176 13.32 17.34 -2.92
CA LEU A 176 14.27 16.56 -2.15
C LEU A 176 15.71 17.03 -2.40
N VAL A 177 16.10 17.22 -3.66
CA VAL A 177 17.44 17.67 -4.04
C VAL A 177 17.71 19.07 -3.50
N ASP A 178 16.73 19.97 -3.56
CA ASP A 178 16.85 21.33 -3.04
C ASP A 178 17.08 21.37 -1.52
N ARG A 179 16.35 20.54 -0.76
CA ARG A 179 16.49 20.48 0.70
C ARG A 179 17.77 19.78 1.16
N LEU A 180 18.14 18.70 0.47
CA LEU A 180 19.30 17.88 0.85
C LEU A 180 20.63 18.49 0.35
N GLY A 181 20.58 19.20 -0.78
CA GLY A 181 21.72 19.71 -1.53
C GLY A 181 22.30 18.68 -2.51
N ALA A 182 22.70 19.14 -3.70
CA ALA A 182 23.17 18.30 -4.81
C ALA A 182 24.33 17.35 -4.43
N ASN A 183 25.32 17.83 -3.66
CA ASN A 183 26.48 17.02 -3.26
C ASN A 183 26.07 15.83 -2.38
N ARG A 184 25.13 16.04 -1.44
CA ARG A 184 24.65 14.98 -0.56
C ARG A 184 23.75 14.00 -1.29
N PHE A 185 22.93 14.49 -2.21
CA PHE A 185 22.13 13.62 -3.09
C PHE A 185 23.02 12.74 -3.97
N GLU A 186 24.06 13.30 -4.60
CA GLU A 186 25.00 12.55 -5.43
C GLU A 186 25.74 11.47 -4.62
N ALA A 187 26.06 11.72 -3.36
CA ALA A 187 26.65 10.70 -2.47
C ALA A 187 25.74 9.46 -2.31
N HIS A 188 24.42 9.64 -2.22
CA HIS A 188 23.47 8.52 -2.19
C HIS A 188 23.39 7.81 -3.54
N ARG A 189 23.47 8.55 -4.64
CA ARG A 189 23.42 8.00 -6.01
C ARG A 189 24.59 7.06 -6.33
N VAL A 190 25.80 7.39 -5.87
CA VAL A 190 26.99 6.54 -6.07
C VAL A 190 27.10 5.40 -5.05
N SER A 191 26.39 5.48 -3.93
CA SER A 191 26.42 4.48 -2.87
C SER A 191 26.00 3.09 -3.34
N VAL A 192 26.58 2.05 -2.73
CA VAL A 192 26.16 0.66 -2.93
C VAL A 192 25.03 0.36 -1.96
N SER A 193 23.95 -0.21 -2.49
CA SER A 193 22.83 -0.69 -1.70
C SER A 193 22.30 -1.96 -2.34
N ASP A 194 21.84 -2.88 -1.49
CA ASP A 194 21.09 -4.07 -1.88
C ASP A 194 19.69 -4.02 -1.26
N SER A 195 18.88 -5.02 -1.61
CA SER A 195 17.51 -5.17 -1.10
C SER A 195 17.43 -5.18 0.43
N ALA A 196 18.39 -5.83 1.10
CA ALA A 196 18.41 -5.92 2.56
C ALA A 196 18.73 -4.56 3.20
N ALA A 197 19.68 -3.81 2.63
CA ALA A 197 20.01 -2.47 3.07
C ALA A 197 18.84 -1.49 2.90
N MET A 198 18.05 -1.63 1.82
CA MET A 198 16.83 -0.83 1.63
C MET A 198 15.81 -1.08 2.76
N VAL A 199 15.52 -2.34 3.08
CA VAL A 199 14.59 -2.71 4.16
C VAL A 199 15.11 -2.25 5.51
N ALA A 200 16.39 -2.48 5.81
CA ALA A 200 17.00 -2.08 7.08
C ALA A 200 16.97 -0.55 7.27
N ARG A 201 17.31 0.22 6.21
CA ARG A 201 17.26 1.68 6.24
C ARG A 201 15.86 2.21 6.46
N ALA A 202 14.89 1.67 5.71
CA ALA A 202 13.48 2.04 5.85
C ALA A 202 12.98 1.79 7.28
N ARG A 203 13.19 0.57 7.79
CA ARG A 203 12.80 0.16 9.15
C ARG A 203 13.43 1.05 10.22
N SER A 204 14.75 1.26 10.16
CA SER A 204 15.45 2.13 11.11
C SER A 204 14.92 3.56 11.09
N SER A 205 14.65 4.11 9.90
CA SER A 205 14.13 5.46 9.78
C SER A 205 12.72 5.59 10.36
N LEU A 206 11.82 4.64 10.06
CA LEU A 206 10.47 4.60 10.63
C LEU A 206 10.49 4.50 12.18
N HIS A 207 11.37 3.67 12.75
CA HIS A 207 11.48 3.54 14.21
C HIS A 207 11.82 4.85 14.93
N ARG A 208 12.60 5.74 14.30
CA ARG A 208 12.94 7.06 14.87
C ARG A 208 11.74 7.99 14.99
N PHE A 209 10.70 7.81 14.19
CA PHE A 209 9.49 8.62 14.24
C PHE A 209 8.46 8.11 15.26
N VAL A 210 8.47 6.81 15.55
CA VAL A 210 7.46 6.17 16.42
C VAL A 210 7.93 6.02 17.86
N THR A 211 9.24 6.12 18.12
CA THR A 211 9.80 6.09 19.47
C THR A 211 9.80 7.51 20.04
N PRO A 212 9.17 7.77 21.21
CA PRO A 212 9.20 9.08 21.82
C PRO A 212 10.64 9.48 22.19
N PRO A 213 11.01 10.77 22.11
CA PRO A 213 12.31 11.22 22.61
C PRO A 213 12.38 10.94 24.12
N ALA A 214 13.55 10.43 24.55
CA ALA A 214 13.86 10.17 25.96
C ALA A 214 13.91 11.44 26.80
#